data_AF-X0TVG5-F1
#
_entry.id   AF-X0TVG5-F1
#
_cell.length_a   1.000
_cell.length_b   1.000
_cell.length_c   1.000
_cell.angle_alpha   90.00
_cell.angle_beta   90.00
_cell.angle_gamma   90.00
#
_symmetry.space_group_name_H-M   'P 1'
#
loop_
_entity.id
_entity.type
_entity.pdbx_description
1 polymer ?
#
loop_
_entity_poly.entity_id
_entity_poly.type
_entity_poly.pdbx_seq_one_letter_code
_entity_poly.pdbx_strand_id
1 'polypeptide(L)' 'AQKVMDKALEETGLALEKINFTVGTGYGRVNVPFANRAITEIACHARGANFMYGPSVRTILDMGGQDCKAIHCDERGK' A
#
# COMPACT_ATOMS: atom_id res chain seq x y z
N ALA A 1 -9.23 -3.32 -8.59
CA ALA A 1 -9.46 -3.48 -7.13
C ALA A 1 -10.32 -4.71 -6.84
N GLN A 2 -11.59 -4.75 -7.26
CA GLN A 2 -12.52 -5.85 -6.93
C GLN A 2 -12.00 -7.25 -7.30
N LYS A 3 -11.65 -7.47 -8.57
CA LYS A 3 -11.13 -8.78 -9.04
C LYS A 3 -9.94 -9.33 -8.23
N VAL A 4 -9.07 -8.46 -7.72
CA VAL A 4 -7.88 -8.86 -6.92
C VAL A 4 -8.28 -9.15 -5.48
N MET A 5 -9.21 -8.36 -4.92
CA MET A 5 -9.76 -8.61 -3.59
C MET A 5 -10.52 -9.94 -3.56
N ASP A 6 -11.39 -10.17 -4.54
CA ASP A 6 -12.18 -11.41 -4.63
C ASP A 6 -11.25 -12.64 -4.68
N LYS A 7 -10.19 -12.58 -5.48
CA LYS A 7 -9.18 -13.64 -5.57
C LYS A 7 -8.46 -13.87 -4.23
N ALA A 8 -8.07 -12.81 -3.52
CA ALA A 8 -7.41 -12.93 -2.23
C ALA A 8 -8.34 -13.52 -1.14
N LEU A 9 -9.62 -13.17 -1.18
CA LEU A 9 -10.63 -13.72 -0.27
C LEU A 9 -10.90 -15.20 -0.56
N GLU A 10 -10.98 -15.58 -1.84
CA GLU A 10 -11.15 -16.98 -2.27
C GLU A 10 -9.98 -17.86 -1.79
N GLU A 11 -8.74 -17.42 -1.99
CA GLU A 11 -7.53 -18.17 -1.60
C GLU A 11 -7.39 -18.31 -0.07
N THR A 12 -7.99 -17.42 0.71
CA THR A 12 -7.91 -17.43 2.19
C THR A 12 -9.15 -18.00 2.87
N GLY A 13 -10.26 -18.17 2.15
CA GLY A 13 -11.56 -18.54 2.71
C GLY A 13 -12.18 -17.47 3.62
N LEU A 14 -11.63 -16.25 3.62
CA LEU A 14 -12.12 -15.14 4.42
C LEU A 14 -13.24 -14.40 3.70
N ALA A 15 -14.21 -13.91 4.46
CA ALA A 15 -15.21 -12.98 3.97
C ALA A 15 -14.73 -11.53 4.14
N LEU A 16 -15.15 -10.62 3.26
CA LEU A 16 -14.73 -9.21 3.31
C LEU A 16 -15.09 -8.56 4.66
N GLU A 17 -16.21 -8.96 5.25
CA GLU A 17 -16.72 -8.46 6.54
C GLU A 17 -15.81 -8.86 7.72
N LYS A 18 -14.92 -9.84 7.52
CA LYS A 18 -13.89 -10.22 8.52
C LYS A 18 -12.66 -9.33 8.46
N ILE A 19 -12.52 -8.48 7.45
CA ILE A 19 -11.44 -7.50 7.36
C ILE A 19 -11.85 -6.24 8.13
N ASN A 20 -11.21 -6.00 9.28
CA ASN A 20 -11.54 -4.87 10.16
C ASN A 20 -11.24 -3.51 9.53
N PHE A 21 -10.19 -3.44 8.69
CA PHE A 21 -9.75 -2.18 8.12
C PHE A 21 -9.01 -2.37 6.79
N THR A 22 -9.31 -1.53 5.82
CA THR A 22 -8.72 -1.54 4.48
C THR A 22 -8.15 -0.16 4.13
N VAL A 23 -7.01 -0.17 3.45
CA VAL A 23 -6.37 1.05 2.93
C VAL A 23 -6.21 0.93 1.43
N GLY A 24 -6.73 1.92 0.71
CA GLY A 24 -6.48 2.11 -0.72
C GLY A 24 -5.26 2.99 -0.93
N THR A 25 -4.38 2.61 -1.86
CA THR A 25 -3.19 3.38 -2.25
C THR A 25 -3.01 3.40 -3.78
N GLY A 26 -1.97 4.09 -4.26
CA GLY A 26 -1.71 4.32 -5.67
C GLY A 26 -2.49 5.50 -6.26
N TYR A 27 -2.34 5.68 -7.57
CA TYR A 27 -3.04 6.72 -8.34
C TYR A 27 -4.57 6.57 -8.23
N GLY A 28 -5.07 5.34 -8.37
CA GLY A 28 -6.51 5.02 -8.30
C GLY A 28 -7.08 4.85 -6.89
N ARG A 29 -6.37 5.24 -5.83
CA ARG A 29 -6.77 4.98 -4.42
C ARG A 29 -8.18 5.44 -4.05
N VAL A 30 -8.66 6.52 -4.66
CA VAL A 30 -10.00 7.09 -4.41
C VAL A 30 -11.12 6.26 -5.05
N ASN A 31 -10.79 5.41 -6.02
CA ASN A 31 -11.73 4.54 -6.73
C ASN A 31 -11.79 3.13 -6.13
N VAL A 32 -11.28 2.93 -4.92
CA VAL A 32 -11.34 1.64 -4.21
C VAL A 32 -12.56 1.66 -3.27
N PRO A 33 -13.70 1.05 -3.67
CA PRO A 33 -14.98 1.24 -2.98
C PRO A 33 -15.00 0.64 -1.58
N PHE A 34 -14.20 -0.40 -1.34
CA PHE A 34 -14.10 -1.09 -0.06
C PHE A 34 -12.98 -0.55 0.84
N ALA A 35 -12.30 0.56 0.48
CA ALA A 35 -11.24 1.14 1.29
C ALA A 35 -11.79 2.06 2.38
N ASN A 36 -11.46 1.82 3.65
CA ASN A 36 -11.82 2.73 4.74
C ASN A 36 -11.01 4.03 4.70
N ARG A 37 -9.80 3.99 4.13
CA ARG A 37 -8.93 5.17 4.00
C ARG A 37 -8.15 5.15 2.71
N ALA A 38 -8.02 6.32 2.08
CA ALA A 38 -7.09 6.55 0.98
C ALA A 38 -5.78 7.14 1.52
N ILE A 39 -4.65 6.50 1.21
CA ILE A 39 -3.30 6.98 1.57
C ILE A 39 -2.46 7.04 0.30
N THR A 40 -1.48 7.95 0.23
CA THR A 40 -0.59 8.07 -0.93
C THR A 40 0.33 6.85 -1.03
N GLU A 41 0.69 6.50 -2.26
CA GLU A 41 1.67 5.43 -2.50
C GLU A 41 3.04 5.75 -1.90
N ILE A 42 3.43 7.02 -1.91
CA ILE A 42 4.69 7.49 -1.29
C ILE A 42 4.73 7.09 0.20
N ALA A 43 3.68 7.39 0.95
CA ALA A 43 3.62 7.04 2.38
C ALA A 43 3.53 5.52 2.61
N CYS A 44 2.81 4.79 1.74
CA CYS A 44 2.73 3.34 1.81
C CYS A 44 4.09 2.66 1.52
N HIS A 45 4.83 3.13 0.51
CA HIS A 45 6.16 2.63 0.18
C HIS A 45 7.18 2.95 1.27
N ALA A 46 7.19 4.18 1.79
CA ALA A 46 8.08 4.55 2.90
C ALA A 46 7.84 3.70 4.14
N ARG A 47 6.57 3.55 4.55
CA ARG A 47 6.20 2.70 5.70
C ARG A 47 6.52 1.22 5.47
N GLY A 48 6.24 0.70 4.28
CA GLY A 48 6.51 -0.70 3.93
C GLY A 48 8.00 -1.01 3.91
N ALA A 49 8.81 -0.16 3.29
CA ALA A 49 10.25 -0.32 3.25
C ALA A 49 10.88 -0.24 4.63
N ASN A 50 10.46 0.72 5.46
CA ASN A 50 10.91 0.84 6.85
C ASN A 50 10.53 -0.39 7.68
N PHE A 51 9.32 -0.94 7.50
CA PHE A 51 8.89 -2.15 8.20
C PHE A 51 9.71 -3.38 7.81
N MET A 52 10.04 -3.54 6.52
CA MET A 52 10.74 -4.73 6.02
C MET A 52 12.25 -4.70 6.26
N TYR A 53 12.89 -3.56 6.02
CA TYR A 53 14.35 -3.42 6.04
C TYR A 53 14.86 -2.61 7.23
N GLY A 54 13.96 -2.09 8.06
CA GLY A 54 14.27 -1.40 9.29
C GLY A 54 14.52 0.11 9.13
N PRO A 55 14.86 0.77 10.25
CA PRO A 55 14.96 2.23 10.35
C PRO A 55 16.20 2.81 9.69
N SER A 56 17.03 2.02 9.01
CA SER A 56 18.20 2.48 8.25
C SER A 56 17.85 2.88 6.81
N VAL A 57 16.66 2.51 6.30
CA VAL A 57 16.18 2.93 4.98
C VAL A 57 15.99 4.45 4.97
N ARG A 58 16.64 5.12 4.02
CA ARG A 58 16.53 6.59 3.83
C ARG A 58 16.01 6.97 2.47
N THR A 59 16.24 6.14 1.46
CA THR A 59 15.85 6.43 0.09
C THR A 59 15.27 5.18 -0.53
N ILE A 60 14.08 5.31 -1.12
CA ILE A 60 13.39 4.26 -1.85
C ILE A 60 13.25 4.73 -3.29
N LEU A 61 13.62 3.85 -4.23
CA LEU A 61 13.38 4.06 -5.64
C LEU A 61 12.24 3.14 -6.06
N ASP A 62 11.08 3.73 -6.32
CA ASP A 62 9.89 3.03 -6.81
C ASP A 62 9.80 3.19 -8.33
N MET A 63 10.04 2.09 -9.06
CA MET A 63 10.02 2.04 -10.52
C MET A 63 8.67 1.48 -10.98
N GLY A 64 7.71 2.36 -11.24
CA GLY A 64 6.39 2.00 -11.76
C GLY A 64 6.36 1.85 -13.29
N GLY A 65 5.17 1.49 -13.81
CA GLY A 65 4.95 1.34 -15.25
C GLY A 65 4.76 2.67 -16.01
N GLN A 66 4.41 3.76 -15.30
CA GLN A 66 4.16 5.08 -15.90
C GLN A 66 5.15 6.13 -15.41
N ASP A 67 5.57 6.05 -14.16
CA ASP A 67 6.47 7.00 -13.53
C ASP A 67 7.43 6.29 -12.58
N CYS A 68 8.51 6.99 -12.24
CA CYS A 68 9.48 6.57 -11.24
C CYS A 68 9.52 7.62 -10.13
N LYS A 69 9.55 7.15 -8.87
CA LYS A 69 9.59 8.01 -7.69
C LYS A 69 10.85 7.73 -6.87
N ALA A 70 11.63 8.77 -6.62
CA ALA A 70 12.65 8.78 -5.58
C ALA A 70 12.02 9.34 -4.30
N ILE A 71 11.89 8.49 -3.28
CA ILE A 71 11.24 8.81 -2.00
C ILE A 71 12.30 8.86 -0.91
N HIS A 72 12.43 10.01 -0.25
CA HIS A 72 13.24 10.12 0.97
C HIS A 72 12.34 9.98 2.21
N CYS A 73 12.80 9.26 3.22
CA CYS A 73 12.06 9.06 4.47
C CYS A 73 12.95 9.09 5.71
N ASP A 74 12.36 9.45 6.84
CA ASP A 74 12.99 9.40 8.16
C ASP A 74 13.13 7.97 8.71
N GLU A 75 13.71 7.82 9.91
CA GLU A 75 13.85 6.52 10.59
C GLU A 75 12.53 5.82 10.92
N ARG A 76 11.40 6.51 10.79
CA ARG A 76 10.05 5.98 11.02
C ARG A 76 9.31 5.69 9.70
N GLY A 77 9.96 5.90 8.55
CA GLY A 77 9.36 5.69 7.23
C GLY A 77 8.32 6.76 6.87
N LYS A 78 8.54 8.01 7.32
CA LYS A 78 7.69 9.16 7.01
C LYS A 78 8.42 10.21 6.17
#